data_AF-A0A1Z9WFR4-F1
#
_entry.id   AF-A0A1Z9WFR4-F1
#
_cell.length_a   1.000
_cell.length_b   1.000
_cell.length_c   1.000
_cell.angle_alpha   90.00
_cell.angle_beta   90.00
_cell.angle_gamma   90.00
#
_symmetry.space_group_name_H-M   'P 1'
#
loop_
_entity.id
_entity.type
_entity.pdbx_description
1 polymer ?
#
loop_
_entity_poly.entity_id
_entity_poly.type
_entity_poly.pdbx_seq_one_letter_code
_entity_poly.pdbx_strand_id
1 'polypeptide(L)' 'MFFDRPDSGEKTILVHLVIDSEKERDDPTEFEELALSAGAFPVAKISGTRRQPAARYFVGSGKLE' A
#
# COMPACT_ATOMS: atom_id res chain seq x y z
N MET A 1 4.23 24.15 6.43
CA MET A 1 4.95 22.92 6.78
C MET A 1 5.17 22.17 5.48
N PHE A 2 6.32 22.38 4.86
CA PHE A 2 6.63 21.82 3.54
C PHE A 2 7.32 20.49 3.77
N PHE A 3 6.60 19.39 3.56
CA PHE A 3 7.24 18.16 3.17
C PHE A 3 7.70 18.36 1.73
N ASP A 4 8.96 18.02 1.44
CA ASP A 4 9.39 17.91 0.05
C ASP A 4 8.44 16.95 -0.66
N ARG A 5 7.99 17.33 -1.86
CA ARG A 5 7.25 16.38 -2.68
C ARG A 5 8.23 15.29 -3.07
N PRO A 6 7.93 14.00 -2.82
CA PRO A 6 8.71 12.93 -3.39
C PRO A 6 8.71 13.07 -4.91
N ASP A 7 9.83 12.70 -5.52
CA ASP A 7 9.97 12.74 -6.97
C ASP A 7 8.89 11.86 -7.62
N SER A 8 8.30 12.36 -8.71
CA SER A 8 7.37 11.58 -9.51
C SER A 8 8.13 10.64 -10.46
N GLY A 9 7.48 9.54 -10.86
CA GLY A 9 8.05 8.58 -11.82
C GLY A 9 8.91 7.49 -11.20
N GLU A 10 8.90 7.33 -9.87
CA GLU A 10 9.60 6.25 -9.19
C GLU A 10 8.92 4.89 -9.40
N LYS A 11 9.73 3.82 -9.47
CA LYS A 11 9.22 2.44 -9.46
C LYS A 11 8.67 2.12 -8.07
N THR A 12 7.43 1.66 -7.99
CA THR A 12 6.76 1.39 -6.73
C THR A 12 6.24 -0.04 -6.63
N ILE A 13 6.17 -0.56 -5.40
CA ILE A 13 5.46 -1.79 -5.09
C ILE A 13 4.22 -1.38 -4.29
N LEU A 14 3.04 -1.75 -4.79
CA LEU A 14 1.79 -1.50 -4.10
C LEU A 14 1.52 -2.64 -3.12
N VAL A 15 1.38 -2.33 -1.84
CA VAL A 15 1.10 -3.32 -0.79
C VAL A 15 -0.28 -3.02 -0.20
N HIS A 16 -1.24 -3.91 -0.42
CA HIS A 16 -2.60 -3.78 0.08
C HIS A 16 -2.94 -4.89 1.08
N LEU A 17 -3.28 -4.51 2.32
CA LEU A 17 -3.68 -5.46 3.34
C LEU A 17 -5.16 -5.30 3.68
N VAL A 18 -5.88 -6.42 3.71
CA VAL A 18 -7.23 -6.46 4.28
C VAL A 18 -7.09 -6.69 5.78
N ILE A 19 -7.56 -5.74 6.61
CA ILE A 19 -7.56 -5.89 8.05
C ILE A 19 -8.94 -6.31 8.54
N ASP A 20 -9.04 -7.39 9.31
CA ASP A 20 -10.34 -7.96 9.72
C ASP A 20 -11.20 -6.97 10.54
N SER A 21 -10.56 -6.00 11.22
CA SER A 21 -11.26 -4.94 11.97
C SER A 21 -11.80 -3.81 11.10
N GLU A 22 -11.44 -3.74 9.81
CA GLU A 22 -11.94 -2.72 8.89
C GLU A 22 -13.39 -3.00 8.51
N LYS A 23 -14.22 -1.97 8.62
CA LYS A 23 -15.65 -2.05 8.26
C LYS A 23 -15.86 -2.00 6.75
N GLU A 24 -14.98 -1.31 6.04
CA GLU A 24 -15.03 -1.14 4.59
C GLU A 24 -13.77 -1.74 3.99
N ARG A 25 -13.92 -2.40 2.84
CA ARG A 25 -12.81 -2.95 2.10
C ARG A 25 -12.53 -2.00 0.95
N ASP A 26 -11.32 -1.46 0.92
CA ASP A 26 -10.84 -0.66 -0.21
C ASP A 26 -10.74 -1.56 -1.45
N ASP A 27 -11.01 -0.99 -2.63
CA ASP A 27 -10.82 -1.66 -3.92
C ASP A 27 -9.35 -1.57 -4.33
N PRO A 28 -8.62 -2.70 -4.46
CA PRO A 28 -7.23 -2.67 -4.93
C PRO A 28 -7.03 -2.04 -6.31
N THR A 29 -8.10 -1.99 -7.12
CA THR A 29 -8.11 -1.36 -8.44
C THR A 29 -8.07 0.16 -8.30
N GLU A 30 -8.97 0.72 -7.50
CA GLU A 30 -9.00 2.15 -7.20
C GLU A 30 -7.66 2.61 -6.61
N PHE A 31 -7.07 1.83 -5.70
CA PHE A 31 -5.76 2.14 -5.13
C PHE A 31 -4.65 2.26 -6.19
N GLU A 32 -4.65 1.38 -7.21
CA GLU A 32 -3.70 1.48 -8.31
C GLU A 32 -3.95 2.74 -9.15
N GLU A 33 -5.21 3.05 -9.47
CA GLU A 33 -5.56 4.23 -10.25
C GLU A 33 -5.13 5.52 -9.55
N LEU A 34 -5.29 5.58 -8.23
CA LEU A 34 -4.81 6.69 -7.40
C LEU A 34 -3.27 6.78 -7.44
N ALA A 35 -2.57 5.64 -7.32
CA ALA A 35 -1.11 5.61 -7.37
C ALA A 35 -0.58 6.10 -8.73
N LEU A 36 -1.17 5.62 -9.84
CA LEU A 36 -0.84 6.08 -11.19
C LEU A 36 -1.10 7.58 -11.36
N SER A 37 -2.22 8.08 -10.84
CA SER A 37 -2.57 9.50 -10.90
C SER A 37 -1.62 10.39 -10.08
N ALA A 38 -1.05 9.84 -9.00
CA ALA A 38 -0.02 10.50 -8.19
C ALA A 38 1.38 10.48 -8.86
N GLY A 39 1.52 9.83 -10.02
CA GLY A 39 2.77 9.72 -10.76
C GLY A 39 3.67 8.57 -10.29
N ALA A 40 3.15 7.60 -9.56
CA ALA A 40 3.88 6.37 -9.27
C ALA A 40 3.98 5.48 -10.51
N PHE A 41 5.00 4.63 -10.56
CA PHE A 41 5.15 3.59 -11.58
C PHE A 41 5.11 2.19 -10.92
N PRO A 42 3.90 1.63 -10.67
CA PRO A 42 3.75 0.32 -10.05
C PRO A 42 4.44 -0.78 -10.87
N VAL A 43 5.35 -1.52 -10.24
CA VAL A 43 6.03 -2.68 -10.83
C VAL A 43 5.60 -4.01 -10.24
N ALA A 44 4.91 -3.98 -9.09
CA ALA A 44 4.33 -5.15 -8.45
C ALA A 44 3.18 -4.76 -7.53
N LYS A 45 2.26 -5.71 -7.32
CA LYS A 45 1.20 -5.63 -6.32
C LYS A 45 1.30 -6.81 -5.37
N ILE A 46 1.33 -6.54 -4.08
CA ILE A 46 1.36 -7.54 -3.02
C ILE A 46 0.11 -7.38 -2.18
N SER A 47 -0.57 -8.48 -1.89
CA SER A 47 -1.79 -8.45 -1.09
C SER A 47 -1.79 -9.42 0.10
N GLY A 48 -2.72 -9.23 1.01
CA GLY A 48 -3.28 -10.32 1.80
C GLY A 48 -3.94 -9.85 3.09
N THR A 49 -4.28 -10.80 3.95
CA THR A 49 -5.18 -10.52 5.08
C THR A 49 -4.46 -10.57 6.42
N ARG A 50 -4.99 -9.86 7.42
CA ARG A 50 -4.52 -9.91 8.81
C ARG A 50 -5.59 -9.43 9.79
N ARG A 51 -5.58 -9.97 11.02
CA ARG A 51 -6.53 -9.57 12.06
C ARG A 51 -6.34 -8.16 12.61
N GLN A 52 -5.09 -7.71 12.77
CA GLN A 52 -4.71 -6.39 13.28
C GLN A 52 -3.33 -5.98 12.74
N PRO A 53 -3.06 -4.68 12.47
CA PRO A 53 -1.76 -4.24 11.97
C PRO A 53 -0.61 -4.62 12.90
N ALA A 54 0.55 -4.96 12.34
CA ALA A 54 1.74 -5.17 13.17
C ALA A 54 2.33 -3.81 13.57
N ALA A 55 2.59 -3.61 14.86
CA ALA A 55 3.03 -2.31 15.39
C ALA A 55 4.31 -1.75 14.74
N ARG A 56 5.21 -2.60 14.23
CA ARG A 56 6.49 -2.17 13.64
C ARG A 56 6.44 -1.94 12.14
N TYR A 57 5.74 -2.80 11.40
CA TYR A 57 5.81 -2.82 9.93
C TYR A 57 4.45 -2.67 9.25
N PHE A 58 3.36 -2.58 10.01
CA PHE A 58 1.97 -2.67 9.55
C PHE A 58 1.63 -4.06 8.96
N VAL A 59 2.50 -4.60 8.12
CA VAL A 59 2.56 -5.99 7.61
C VAL A 59 3.15 -6.98 8.62
N GLY A 60 3.03 -8.28 8.36
CA GLY A 60 3.71 -9.33 9.13
C GLY A 60 5.15 -9.56 8.65
N SER A 61 6.04 -10.01 9.56
CA SER A 61 7.44 -10.33 9.22
C SER A 61 7.57 -11.35 8.08
N GLY A 62 6.71 -12.37 8.03
CA GLY A 62 6.72 -13.35 6.93
C GLY A 62 6.24 -12.81 5.57
N LYS A 63 5.75 -11.57 5.49
CA LYS A 63 5.43 -10.87 4.23
C LYS A 63 6.44 -9.77 3.90
N LEU A 64 7.42 -9.56 4.79
CA LEU A 64 8.46 -8.56 4.62
C LEU A 64 9.69 -9.13 3.89
N GLU A 65 9.93 -10.43 4.05
CA GLU A 65 10.92 -11.22 3.32
C GLU A 65 10.42 -11.58 1.91
#